data_AF-A0A842MLK8-F1
#
_entry.id   AF-A0A842MLK8-F1
#
_cell.length_a   1.000
_cell.length_b   1.000
_cell.length_c   1.000
_cell.angle_alpha   90.00
_cell.angle_beta   90.00
_cell.angle_gamma   90.00
#
_symmetry.space_group_name_H-M   'P 1'
#
loop_
_entity.id
_entity.type
_entity.pdbx_description
1 polymer ?
#
loop_
_entity_poly.entity_id
_entity_poly.type
_entity_poly.pdbx_seq_one_letter_code
_entity_poly.pdbx_strand_id
1 'polypeptide(L)'
;MDIEIEERKENKLFKREEIKCNLRYEGKTPERQKIKEEIKNAIGRDGFVVLQYIKQKYGENRAKVYAKIYPSEADARKIEPSYIIARNLGIKEEKKKKEEKKEEKK
;
A
#
# COMPACT_ATOMS: atom_id res chain seq x y z
N MET A 1 13.19 5.35 13.28
CA MET A 1 11.80 5.01 12.93
C MET A 1 11.63 3.61 13.40
N ASP A 2 10.65 3.40 14.27
CA ASP A 2 10.35 2.10 14.81
C ASP A 2 9.04 1.64 14.20
N ILE A 3 9.06 0.49 13.55
CA ILE A 3 7.88 -0.16 13.02
C ILE A 3 7.51 -1.29 13.97
N GLU A 4 6.40 -1.13 14.66
CA GLU A 4 5.75 -2.19 15.39
C GLU A 4 4.70 -2.83 14.47
N ILE A 5 4.87 -4.11 14.15
CA ILE A 5 3.86 -4.86 13.40
C ILE A 5 2.79 -5.32 14.41
N GLU A 6 1.59 -4.73 14.36
CA GLU A 6 0.47 -5.13 15.23
C GLU A 6 -0.15 -6.43 14.74
N GLU A 7 -0.32 -6.59 13.43
CA GLU A 7 -1.05 -7.73 12.86
C GLU A 7 -0.48 -8.09 11.49
N ARG A 8 -0.19 -9.38 11.30
CA ARG A 8 0.17 -9.95 10.00
C ARG A 8 -0.83 -11.07 9.68
N LYS A 9 -1.56 -10.91 8.59
CA LYS A 9 -2.52 -11.90 8.11
C LYS A 9 -2.20 -12.32 6.69
N GLU A 10 -1.86 -13.58 6.52
CA GLU A 10 -1.63 -14.18 5.20
C GLU A 10 -2.95 -14.74 4.64
N ASN A 11 -3.42 -14.16 3.54
CA ASN A 11 -4.62 -14.60 2.84
C ASN A 11 -4.22 -15.41 1.61
N LYS A 12 -4.18 -16.74 1.76
CA LYS A 12 -3.83 -17.70 0.69
C LYS A 12 -4.75 -17.61 -0.54
N LEU A 13 -6.04 -17.29 -0.36
CA LEU A 13 -7.01 -17.14 -1.44
C LEU A 13 -6.63 -16.05 -2.45
N PHE A 14 -6.09 -14.95 -1.96
CA PHE A 14 -5.68 -13.80 -2.78
C PHE A 14 -4.15 -13.71 -2.93
N LYS A 15 -3.41 -14.70 -2.40
CA LYS A 15 -1.94 -14.68 -2.25
C LYS A 15 -1.44 -13.32 -1.76
N ARG A 16 -2.18 -12.70 -0.83
CA ARG A 16 -1.87 -11.37 -0.29
C ARG A 16 -1.57 -11.46 1.18
N GLU A 17 -0.61 -10.69 1.64
CA GLU A 17 -0.40 -10.46 3.07
C GLU A 17 -0.93 -9.09 3.44
N GLU A 18 -1.84 -9.06 4.41
CA GLU A 18 -2.35 -7.85 5.01
C GLU A 18 -1.61 -7.57 6.29
N ILE A 19 -1.09 -6.36 6.42
CA ILE A 19 -0.20 -6.01 7.49
C ILE A 19 -0.63 -4.66 8.06
N LYS A 20 -0.89 -4.67 9.37
CA LYS A 20 -1.12 -3.47 10.16
C LYS A 20 0.14 -3.18 10.94
N CYS A 21 0.74 -2.03 10.68
CA CYS A 21 1.91 -1.57 11.41
C CYS A 21 1.60 -0.26 12.13
N ASN A 22 2.06 -0.13 13.36
CA ASN A 22 2.25 1.15 14.01
C ASN A 22 3.65 1.64 13.70
N LEU A 23 3.73 2.81 13.10
CA LEU A 23 4.97 3.48 12.79
C LEU A 23 5.18 4.60 13.81
N ARG A 24 6.25 4.51 14.58
CA ARG A 24 6.71 5.51 15.54
C ARG A 24 7.90 6.25 14.94
N TYR A 25 7.79 7.56 14.87
CA TYR A 25 8.84 8.42 14.33
C TYR A 25 9.14 9.53 15.34
N GLU A 26 10.34 10.08 15.30
CA GLU A 26 10.68 11.28 16.06
C GLU A 26 10.90 12.41 15.06
N GLY A 27 10.07 13.45 15.13
CA GLY A 27 10.14 14.61 14.23
C GLY A 27 9.20 14.52 13.03
N LYS A 28 9.74 14.64 11.81
CA LYS A 28 8.94 14.75 10.58
C LYS A 28 8.27 13.43 10.22
N THR A 29 7.02 13.50 9.76
CA THR A 29 6.30 12.36 9.20
C THR A 29 7.11 11.75 8.05
N PRO A 30 7.44 10.46 8.09
CA PRO A 30 8.17 9.80 7.02
C PRO A 30 7.45 9.94 5.68
N GLU A 31 8.27 10.02 4.64
CA GLU A 31 7.77 9.92 3.28
C GLU A 31 7.30 8.50 2.96
N ARG A 32 6.27 8.37 2.11
CA ARG A 32 5.65 7.08 1.81
C ARG A 32 6.63 6.05 1.24
N GLN A 33 7.66 6.49 0.52
CA GLN A 33 8.69 5.60 -0.04
C GLN A 33 9.51 4.94 1.08
N LYS A 34 9.94 5.71 2.07
CA LYS A 34 10.71 5.20 3.21
C LYS A 34 9.92 4.20 4.04
N ILE A 35 8.62 4.46 4.24
CA ILE A 35 7.71 3.50 4.92
C ILE A 35 7.62 2.18 4.15
N LYS A 36 7.58 2.22 2.81
CA LYS A 36 7.55 0.99 2.00
C LYS A 36 8.83 0.19 2.13
N GLU A 37 9.98 0.86 2.09
CA GLU A 37 11.28 0.20 2.23
C GLU A 37 11.44 -0.47 3.59
N GLU A 38 11.10 0.23 4.68
CA GLU A 38 11.15 -0.37 6.01
C GLU A 38 10.15 -1.52 6.17
N ILE A 39 8.94 -1.42 5.62
CA ILE A 39 7.98 -2.54 5.61
C ILE A 39 8.55 -3.73 4.83
N LYS A 40 9.15 -3.50 3.65
CA LYS A 40 9.82 -4.57 2.89
C LYS A 40 10.93 -5.22 3.70
N ASN A 41 11.78 -4.43 4.34
CA ASN A 41 12.89 -4.91 5.16
C ASN A 41 12.40 -5.72 6.38
N ALA A 42 11.36 -5.25 7.06
CA ALA A 42 10.78 -5.94 8.22
C ALA A 42 10.17 -7.31 7.87
N ILE A 43 9.79 -7.52 6.62
CA ILE A 43 9.08 -8.72 6.15
C ILE A 43 10.01 -9.65 5.37
N GLY A 44 11.10 -9.12 4.81
CA GLY A 44 12.10 -9.88 4.07
C GLY A 44 11.56 -10.47 2.76
N ARG A 45 10.57 -9.81 2.12
CA ARG A 45 10.03 -10.25 0.83
C ARG A 45 10.11 -9.16 -0.22
N ASP A 46 10.62 -9.52 -1.40
CA ASP A 46 10.65 -8.71 -2.62
C ASP A 46 9.28 -8.65 -3.31
N GLY A 47 8.24 -8.28 -2.56
CA GLY A 47 6.88 -8.14 -3.05
C GLY A 47 6.53 -6.71 -3.48
N PHE A 48 5.43 -6.59 -4.21
CA PHE A 48 4.80 -5.29 -4.46
C PHE A 48 4.00 -4.86 -3.22
N VAL A 49 4.49 -3.82 -2.54
CA VAL A 49 3.85 -3.27 -1.34
C VAL A 49 2.92 -2.13 -1.72
N VAL A 50 1.64 -2.32 -1.41
CA VAL A 50 0.58 -1.33 -1.59
C VAL A 50 0.20 -0.75 -0.24
N LEU A 51 0.41 0.55 -0.07
CA LEU A 51 -0.06 1.28 1.11
C LEU A 51 -1.50 1.71 0.87
N GLN A 52 -2.44 1.19 1.67
CA GLN A 52 -3.85 1.55 1.56
C GLN A 52 -4.12 2.90 2.23
N TYR A 53 -3.65 3.05 3.47
CA TYR A 53 -3.80 4.28 4.23
C TYR A 53 -2.70 4.42 5.28
N ILE A 54 -2.40 5.68 5.59
CA ILE A 54 -1.53 6.10 6.68
C ILE A 54 -2.38 7.04 7.53
N LYS A 55 -2.76 6.59 8.72
CA LYS A 55 -3.54 7.36 9.69
C LYS A 55 -2.61 7.81 10.81
N GLN A 56 -2.26 9.09 10.77
CA GLN A 56 -1.47 9.73 11.82
C GLN A 56 -2.35 9.85 13.08
N LYS A 57 -1.83 9.52 14.26
CA LYS A 57 -2.49 9.86 15.52
C LYS A 57 -2.20 11.33 15.81
N TYR A 58 -3.25 12.09 16.10
CA TYR A 58 -3.10 13.50 16.47
C TYR A 58 -2.47 13.62 17.86
N GLY A 59 -1.49 14.50 18.01
CA GLY A 59 -0.81 14.76 19.29
C GLY A 59 0.32 13.79 19.66
N GLU A 60 0.51 12.70 18.90
CA GLU A 60 1.63 11.76 19.07
C GLU A 60 2.36 11.57 17.74
N ASN A 61 3.68 11.36 17.77
CA ASN A 61 4.45 11.01 16.58
C ASN A 61 4.29 9.51 16.22
N ARG A 62 3.03 9.05 16.15
CA ARG A 62 2.64 7.69 15.79
C ARG A 62 1.72 7.70 14.58
N ALA A 63 1.88 6.74 13.69
CA ALA A 63 1.01 6.55 12.53
C ALA A 63 0.61 5.08 12.37
N LYS A 64 -0.68 4.83 12.22
CA LYS A 64 -1.22 3.53 11.81
C LYS A 64 -1.11 3.39 10.30
N VAL A 65 -0.35 2.40 9.87
CA VAL A 65 -0.14 2.06 8.47
C VAL A 65 -0.84 0.73 8.18
N TYR A 66 -1.60 0.70 7.11
CA TYR A 66 -2.15 -0.54 6.58
C TYR A 66 -1.57 -0.79 5.19
N ALA A 67 -0.83 -1.89 5.08
CA ALA A 67 -0.13 -2.32 3.88
C ALA A 67 -0.65 -3.67 3.41
N LYS A 68 -0.72 -3.83 2.09
CA LYS A 68 -1.01 -5.10 1.41
C LYS A 68 0.21 -5.47 0.59
N ILE A 69 0.68 -6.70 0.73
CA ILE A 69 1.85 -7.20 0.01
C ILE A 69 1.40 -8.28 -0.95
N TYR A 70 1.82 -8.11 -2.20
CA TYR A 70 1.59 -9.06 -3.27
C TYR A 70 2.93 -9.64 -3.73
N PRO A 71 2.98 -10.91 -4.13
CA PRO A 71 4.18 -11.52 -4.70
C PRO A 71 4.55 -10.92 -6.06
N SER A 72 3.58 -10.38 -6.82
CA SER A 72 3.80 -9.76 -8.12
C SER A 72 2.92 -8.54 -8.35
N GLU A 73 3.42 -7.59 -9.15
CA GLU A 73 2.66 -6.43 -9.63
C GLU A 73 1.43 -6.86 -10.46
N ALA A 74 1.53 -7.98 -11.19
CA ALA A 74 0.43 -8.51 -11.99
C ALA A 74 -0.75 -8.97 -11.11
N ASP A 75 -0.47 -9.56 -9.95
CA ASP A 75 -1.50 -10.00 -9.00
C ASP A 75 -2.15 -8.80 -8.30
N ALA A 76 -1.34 -7.80 -7.94
CA ALA A 76 -1.85 -6.53 -7.42
C ALA A 76 -2.80 -5.87 -8.42
N ARG A 77 -2.47 -5.88 -9.72
CA ARG A 77 -3.28 -5.27 -10.79
C ARG A 77 -4.59 -5.97 -11.11
N LYS A 78 -4.69 -7.27 -10.84
CA LYS A 78 -5.94 -8.03 -11.01
C LYS A 78 -6.91 -7.84 -9.84
N ILE A 79 -6.39 -7.64 -8.64
CA ILE A 79 -7.18 -7.63 -7.40
C ILE A 79 -7.52 -6.21 -6.95
N GLU A 80 -6.56 -5.29 -6.99
CA GLU A 80 -6.77 -3.91 -6.55
C GLU A 80 -7.26 -3.02 -7.69
N PRO A 81 -8.19 -2.10 -7.41
CA PRO A 81 -8.69 -1.18 -8.41
C PRO A 81 -7.57 -0.24 -8.90
N SER A 82 -7.58 0.06 -10.19
CA SER A 82 -6.53 0.78 -10.92
C SER A 82 -6.11 2.11 -10.29
N TYR A 83 -7.00 2.77 -9.54
CA TYR A 83 -6.72 4.05 -8.86
C TYR A 83 -5.77 3.90 -7.66
N ILE A 84 -5.78 2.76 -6.95
CA ILE A 84 -4.90 2.50 -5.81
C ILE A 84 -3.48 2.26 -6.30
N ILE A 85 -3.34 1.54 -7.40
CA ILE A 85 -2.06 1.24 -8.05
C ILE A 85 -1.43 2.51 -8.61
N ALA A 86 -2.21 3.33 -9.33
CA ALA A 86 -1.76 4.61 -9.84
C ALA A 86 -1.29 5.55 -8.72
N ARG A 87 -2.05 5.62 -7.62
CA ARG A 87 -1.68 6.41 -6.43
C ARG A 87 -0.43 5.88 -5.72
N ASN A 88 -0.21 4.57 -5.74
CA ASN A 88 0.92 3.92 -5.09
C ASN A 88 2.21 3.97 -5.92
N LEU A 89 2.11 3.95 -7.25
CA LEU A 89 3.23 4.08 -8.20
C LEU A 89 3.60 5.53 -8.50
N GLY A 90 2.84 6.52 -8.01
CA GLY A 90 3.10 7.93 -8.29
C GLY A 90 2.75 8.36 -9.73
N ILE A 91 2.04 7.51 -10.47
CA ILE A 91 1.53 7.84 -11.81
C ILE A 91 0.30 8.74 -11.59
N LYS A 92 0.53 10.05 -11.61
CA LYS A 92 -0.54 11.03 -11.78
C LYS A 92 -1.18 10.83 -13.15
N GLU A 93 -2.48 10.54 -13.11
CA GLU A 93 -3.51 10.82 -14.12
C GLU A 93 -3.53 10.04 -15.45
N GLU A 94 -4.74 10.08 -16.05
CA GLU A 94 -5.09 9.85 -17.47
C GLU A 94 -5.69 8.53 -17.99
N LYS A 95 -5.91 7.46 -17.19
CA LYS A 95 -6.53 6.23 -17.77
C LYS A 95 -7.98 5.91 -17.42
N LYS A 96 -8.69 6.74 -16.66
CA LYS A 96 -10.16 6.54 -16.47
C LYS A 96 -11.05 7.13 -17.56
N LYS A 97 -10.55 7.98 -18.47
CA LYS A 97 -11.35 8.45 -19.63
C LYS A 97 -11.42 7.48 -20.82
N LYS A 98 -10.74 6.32 -20.80
CA LYS A 98 -10.69 5.40 -21.96
C LYS A 98 -11.51 4.12 -21.84
N GLU A 99 -11.98 3.72 -20.65
CA GLU A 99 -12.82 2.52 -20.52
C GLU A 99 -14.32 2.83 -20.52
N GLU A 100 -14.78 3.96 -19.95
CA GLU A 100 -16.21 4.32 -19.99
C GLU A 100 -16.73 4.64 -21.41
N LYS A 101 -15.85 5.01 -22.37
CA LYS A 101 -16.26 5.25 -23.77
C LYS A 101 -16.38 4.00 -24.65
N LYS A 102 -16.02 2.81 -24.17
CA LYS A 102 -16.12 1.57 -24.97
C LYS A 102 -17.37 0.74 -24.67
N GLU A 103 -18.06 0.96 -23.55
CA GLU A 103 -19.32 0.27 -23.25
C GLU A 103 -20.59 1.03 -23.71
N GLU A 104 -20.54 2.36 -23.89
CA GLU A 104 -21.71 3.12 -24.40
C GLU A 104 -21.87 3.11 -25.94
N LYS A 105 -21.08 2.32 -26.68
CA LYS A 105 -21.13 2.28 -28.17
C LYS A 105 -21.36 0.91 -28.77
N LYS A 106 -21.91 -0.05 -28.04
CA LYS A 106 -22.34 -1.33 -28.59
C LYS A 106 -23.84 -1.54 -28.46
#